data_AF-A0A8J1U001-F1
#
_entry.id   AF-A0A8J1U001-F1
#
_cell.length_a   1.000
_cell.length_b   1.000
_cell.length_c   1.000
_cell.angle_alpha   90.00
_cell.angle_beta   90.00
_cell.angle_gamma   90.00
#
_symmetry.space_group_name_H-M   'P 1'
#
loop_
_entity.id
_entity.type
_entity.pdbx_description
1 polymer ?
#
loop_
_entity_poly.entity_id
_entity_poly.type
_entity_poly.pdbx_seq_one_letter_code
_entity_poly.pdbx_strand_id
1 'polypeptide(L)'
;MALATKTVTFNAATIGPQSWRNNTVKGIKLSQNVVQRSDKSCEIGKALDPLPHLRDTLAQLSNDEARRYFREVRAVVTKLRESLLETNEEIKSLTRGKEALEKALEHKRKDLMLNRESTDIRMSRPAREKDRDGADDLLGAERQHLLNLKRQLEAQLKLVQQQLQVLDGARRRLAGTVQERSRVLDLICHAISSVNNFPIHSQTGSGRYGLPPADPLGSFTPEAEQALQQADDARGRSNHLRYELRDSIDRTNRLQKSAAKSVNDGMTGKIAETIGLKQHLQVTAGENRHAIHRSQRWYDATDRARGYSLGPELYSDLVSKERLDRPIIRVLQRHPGTQLPEAQGIINGGNGLLESLTSTSRNIGLLKLSKLNIEKDILDKNKASEIDSQIVRLRRRRGNHRWAMGEAF
;
A
#
# COMPACT_ATOMS: atom_id res chain seq x y z
N MET A 1 -14.92 -66.86 61.23
CA MET A 1 -15.53 -68.05 61.89
C MET A 1 -14.66 -68.42 63.07
N ALA A 2 -15.24 -68.53 64.27
CA ALA A 2 -14.51 -68.82 65.51
C ALA A 2 -13.87 -70.22 65.45
N LEU A 3 -12.55 -70.30 65.55
CA LEU A 3 -11.82 -71.55 65.74
C LEU A 3 -12.11 -72.07 67.15
N ALA A 4 -12.96 -73.09 67.25
CA ALA A 4 -13.24 -73.78 68.49
C ALA A 4 -11.96 -74.45 69.01
N THR A 5 -11.34 -73.88 70.04
CA THR A 5 -10.30 -74.53 70.82
C THR A 5 -10.86 -75.81 71.44
N LYS A 6 -10.54 -76.97 70.85
CA LYS A 6 -10.78 -78.28 71.47
C LYS A 6 -9.89 -78.42 72.71
N THR A 7 -10.41 -77.99 73.86
CA THR A 7 -9.87 -78.38 75.16
C THR A 7 -10.13 -79.86 75.37
N VAL A 8 -9.07 -80.66 75.34
CA VAL A 8 -9.15 -82.10 75.63
C VAL A 8 -9.45 -82.27 77.13
N THR A 9 -10.68 -82.62 77.46
CA THR A 9 -11.09 -83.03 78.82
C THR A 9 -10.69 -84.48 79.06
N PHE A 10 -9.84 -84.71 80.06
CA PHE A 10 -9.41 -86.06 80.43
C PHE A 10 -10.14 -86.55 81.69
N ASN A 11 -10.70 -87.76 81.64
CA ASN A 11 -11.36 -88.43 82.77
C ASN A 11 -10.39 -88.65 83.96
N ALA A 12 -10.94 -88.65 85.17
CA ALA A 12 -10.21 -88.57 86.44
C ALA A 12 -9.56 -89.88 86.93
N ALA A 13 -9.85 -91.03 86.33
CA ALA A 13 -9.27 -92.31 86.76
C ALA A 13 -7.88 -92.53 86.11
N THR A 14 -6.82 -92.64 86.93
CA THR A 14 -5.42 -92.83 86.45
C THR A 14 -4.79 -94.06 87.10
N ILE A 15 -4.27 -95.00 86.30
CA ILE A 15 -3.65 -96.27 86.77
C ILE A 15 -2.09 -96.23 86.71
N GLY A 16 -1.48 -95.31 85.96
CA GLY A 16 -0.01 -95.19 85.83
C GLY A 16 0.63 -94.04 86.64
N PRO A 17 1.98 -93.99 86.76
CA PRO A 17 2.69 -92.97 87.53
C PRO A 17 2.37 -91.54 87.08
N GLN A 18 2.04 -90.65 88.02
CA GLN A 18 1.67 -89.25 87.74
C GLN A 18 2.73 -88.50 86.92
N SER A 19 4.03 -88.80 87.11
CA SER A 19 5.13 -88.19 86.36
C SER A 19 5.07 -88.48 84.87
N TRP A 20 4.69 -89.70 84.47
CA TRP A 20 4.50 -90.08 83.08
C TRP A 20 3.30 -89.35 82.45
N ARG A 21 2.14 -89.34 83.12
CA ARG A 21 0.96 -88.59 82.63
C ARG A 21 1.26 -87.11 82.49
N ASN A 22 1.93 -86.50 83.46
CA ASN A 22 2.27 -85.09 83.44
C ASN A 22 3.27 -84.76 82.32
N ASN A 23 4.24 -85.64 82.05
CA ASN A 23 5.16 -85.48 80.92
C ASN A 23 4.45 -85.62 79.58
N THR A 24 3.56 -86.59 79.43
CA THR A 24 2.76 -86.76 78.21
C THR A 24 1.81 -85.58 77.98
N VAL A 25 1.14 -85.08 79.03
CA VAL A 25 0.27 -83.89 78.95
C VAL A 25 1.07 -82.62 78.65
N LYS A 26 2.27 -82.45 79.24
CA LYS A 26 3.19 -81.36 78.87
C LYS A 26 3.60 -81.45 77.40
N GLY A 27 3.92 -82.65 76.92
CA GLY A 27 4.24 -82.90 75.51
C GLY A 27 3.08 -82.59 74.57
N ILE A 28 1.85 -82.99 74.92
CA ILE A 28 0.64 -82.67 74.15
C ILE A 28 0.38 -81.17 74.12
N LYS A 29 0.48 -80.47 75.27
CA LYS A 29 0.30 -79.02 75.34
C LYS A 29 1.38 -78.26 74.54
N LEU A 30 2.63 -78.71 74.60
CA LEU A 30 3.72 -78.15 73.80
C LEU A 30 3.44 -78.34 72.30
N SER A 31 3.04 -79.55 71.89
CA SER A 31 2.67 -79.86 70.50
C SER A 31 1.50 -79.01 70.00
N GLN A 32 0.43 -78.87 70.80
CA GLN A 32 -0.70 -77.99 70.48
C GLN A 32 -0.29 -76.53 70.34
N ASN A 33 0.62 -76.04 71.21
CA ASN A 33 1.12 -74.67 71.12
C ASN A 33 1.98 -74.46 69.85
N VAL A 34 2.80 -75.45 69.49
CA VAL A 34 3.61 -75.43 68.25
C VAL A 34 2.71 -75.45 67.01
N VAL A 35 1.66 -76.28 66.98
CA VAL A 35 0.68 -76.30 65.87
C VAL A 35 -0.03 -74.96 65.75
N GLN A 36 -0.52 -74.39 66.85
CA GLN A 36 -1.17 -73.06 66.83
C GLN A 36 -0.21 -71.96 66.35
N ARG A 37 1.06 -72.02 66.75
CA ARG A 37 2.08 -71.05 66.32
C ARG A 37 2.43 -71.23 64.84
N SER A 38 2.48 -72.47 64.36
CA SER A 38 2.68 -72.80 62.94
C SER A 38 1.50 -72.36 62.08
N ASP A 39 0.26 -72.65 62.49
CA ASP A 39 -0.95 -72.24 61.78
C ASP A 39 -1.04 -70.72 61.68
N LYS A 40 -0.76 -70.02 62.79
CA LYS A 40 -0.68 -68.56 62.80
C LYS A 40 0.43 -68.04 61.89
N SER A 41 1.58 -68.71 61.83
CA SER A 41 2.67 -68.35 60.92
C SER A 41 2.32 -68.62 59.45
N CYS A 42 1.58 -69.68 59.16
CA CYS A 42 1.07 -70.00 57.82
C CYS A 42 -0.03 -69.03 57.38
N GLU A 43 -0.91 -68.57 58.27
CA GLU A 43 -1.90 -67.53 57.98
C GLU A 43 -1.22 -66.18 57.70
N ILE A 44 -0.20 -65.82 58.49
CA ILE A 44 0.63 -64.62 58.25
C ILE A 44 1.37 -64.74 56.91
N GLY A 45 1.96 -65.90 56.60
CA GLY A 45 2.58 -66.19 55.31
C GLY A 45 1.60 -66.03 54.16
N LYS A 46 0.42 -66.68 54.23
CA LYS A 46 -0.64 -66.53 53.20
C LYS A 46 -1.13 -65.09 53.00
N ALA A 47 -1.07 -64.25 54.03
CA ALA A 47 -1.48 -62.84 53.93
C ALA A 47 -0.40 -61.93 53.34
N LEU A 48 0.88 -62.29 53.49
CA LEU A 48 2.02 -61.48 53.06
C LEU A 48 2.68 -62.00 51.78
N ASP A 49 2.53 -63.28 51.46
CA ASP A 49 3.15 -63.92 50.32
C ASP A 49 2.51 -63.39 49.02
N PRO A 50 3.31 -62.90 48.07
CA PRO A 50 2.80 -62.43 46.80
C PRO A 50 2.18 -63.59 46.02
N LEU A 51 1.06 -63.31 45.35
CA LEU A 51 0.41 -64.27 44.47
C LEU A 51 1.38 -64.73 43.35
N PRO A 52 1.31 -65.99 42.88
CA PRO A 52 2.20 -66.50 41.84
C PRO A 52 2.24 -65.65 40.56
N HIS A 53 1.16 -64.93 40.26
CA HIS A 53 0.99 -64.08 39.08
C HIS A 53 1.37 -62.60 39.31
N LEU A 54 1.91 -62.22 40.49
CA LEU A 54 2.20 -60.81 40.81
C LEU A 54 3.06 -60.12 39.74
N ARG A 55 4.07 -60.82 39.20
CA ARG A 55 4.93 -60.29 38.13
C ARG A 55 4.14 -59.96 36.87
N ASP A 56 3.23 -60.85 36.46
CA ASP A 56 2.40 -60.64 35.26
C ASP A 56 1.40 -59.51 35.48
N THR A 57 0.80 -59.41 36.67
CA THR A 57 -0.12 -58.32 37.01
C THR A 57 0.58 -56.96 37.02
N LEU A 58 1.78 -56.87 37.61
CA LEU A 58 2.57 -55.64 37.61
C LEU A 58 3.06 -55.26 36.21
N ALA A 59 3.41 -56.25 35.38
CA ALA A 59 3.78 -56.02 33.98
C ALA A 59 2.57 -55.51 33.16
N GLN A 60 1.37 -56.07 33.38
CA GLN A 60 0.14 -55.58 32.75
C GLN A 60 -0.19 -54.15 33.16
N LEU A 61 -0.14 -53.83 34.45
CA LEU A 61 -0.37 -52.47 34.95
C LEU A 61 0.61 -51.47 34.33
N SER A 62 1.90 -51.84 34.25
CA SER A 62 2.93 -51.00 33.62
C SER A 62 2.67 -50.79 32.12
N ASN A 63 2.28 -51.86 31.42
CA ASN A 63 1.93 -51.79 30.00
C ASN A 63 0.69 -50.92 29.74
N ASP A 64 -0.31 -50.99 30.62
CA ASP A 64 -1.53 -50.20 30.49
C ASP A 64 -1.28 -48.71 30.74
N GLU A 65 -0.41 -48.39 31.72
CA GLU A 65 0.04 -47.01 31.96
C GLU A 65 0.83 -46.47 30.77
N ALA A 66 1.78 -47.26 30.22
CA ALA A 66 2.52 -46.88 29.02
C ALA A 66 1.57 -46.64 27.82
N ARG A 67 0.61 -47.54 27.57
CA ARG A 67 -0.41 -47.39 26.50
C ARG A 67 -1.28 -46.17 26.70
N ARG A 68 -1.63 -45.82 27.95
CA ARG A 68 -2.38 -44.61 28.27
C ARG A 68 -1.56 -43.37 27.91
N TYR A 69 -0.34 -43.29 28.41
CA TYR A 69 0.59 -42.19 28.11
C TYR A 69 0.79 -42.01 26.59
N PHE A 70 1.03 -43.10 25.86
CA PHE A 70 1.17 -43.05 24.40
C PHE A 70 -0.06 -42.50 23.66
N ARG A 71 -1.27 -42.86 24.13
CA ARG A 71 -2.51 -42.32 23.56
C ARG A 71 -2.65 -40.82 23.80
N GLU A 72 -2.31 -40.36 25.00
CA GLU A 72 -2.35 -38.94 25.34
C GLU A 72 -1.31 -38.13 24.57
N VAL A 73 -0.06 -38.61 24.50
CA VAL A 73 1.01 -37.97 23.69
C VAL A 73 0.63 -37.91 22.21
N ARG A 74 -0.04 -38.93 21.68
CA ARG A 74 -0.57 -38.92 20.31
C ARG A 74 -1.56 -37.79 20.09
N ALA A 75 -2.48 -37.54 21.02
CA ALA A 75 -3.43 -36.43 20.92
C ALA A 75 -2.70 -35.07 20.92
N VAL A 76 -1.68 -34.91 21.78
CA VAL A 76 -0.85 -33.69 21.84
C VAL A 76 -0.09 -33.47 20.52
N VAL A 77 0.55 -34.51 19.99
CA VAL A 77 1.29 -34.44 18.71
C VAL A 77 0.36 -34.08 17.55
N THR A 78 -0.86 -34.65 17.49
CA THR A 78 -1.85 -34.28 16.48
C THR A 78 -2.18 -32.79 16.55
N LYS A 79 -2.48 -32.25 17.74
CA LYS A 79 -2.79 -30.83 17.91
C LYS A 79 -1.62 -29.91 17.55
N LEU A 80 -0.39 -30.29 17.92
CA LEU A 80 0.82 -29.54 17.54
C LEU A 80 1.04 -29.55 16.02
N ARG A 81 0.77 -30.69 15.35
CA ARG A 81 0.84 -30.79 13.89
C ARG A 81 -0.22 -29.94 13.20
N GLU A 82 -1.46 -29.94 13.70
CA GLU A 82 -2.53 -29.06 13.22
C GLU A 82 -2.11 -27.59 13.33
N SER A 83 -1.66 -27.16 14.51
CA SER A 83 -1.18 -25.78 14.73
C SER A 83 0.01 -25.41 13.82
N LEU A 84 0.92 -26.35 13.57
CA LEU A 84 2.04 -26.17 12.63
C LEU A 84 1.56 -25.98 11.19
N LEU A 85 0.58 -26.77 10.74
CA LEU A 85 -0.02 -26.63 9.41
C LEU A 85 -0.72 -25.27 9.27
N GLU A 86 -1.52 -24.88 10.26
CA GLU A 86 -2.20 -23.57 10.25
C GLU A 86 -1.19 -22.41 10.25
N THR A 87 -0.09 -22.53 10.98
CA THR A 87 1.00 -21.53 10.97
C THR A 87 1.67 -21.44 9.59
N ASN A 88 1.89 -22.57 8.92
CA ASN A 88 2.43 -22.59 7.55
C ASN A 88 1.49 -21.92 6.54
N GLU A 89 0.18 -22.17 6.65
CA GLU A 89 -0.81 -21.51 5.79
C GLU A 89 -0.90 -20.00 6.02
N GLU A 90 -0.74 -19.56 7.28
CA GLU A 90 -0.68 -18.14 7.60
C GLU A 90 0.60 -17.48 7.04
N ILE A 91 1.77 -18.14 7.13
CA ILE A 91 3.02 -17.66 6.50
C ILE A 91 2.84 -17.50 4.99
N LYS A 92 2.26 -18.51 4.31
CA LYS A 92 1.98 -18.42 2.87
C LYS A 92 1.05 -17.25 2.56
N SER A 93 0.00 -17.07 3.35
CA SER A 93 -0.98 -16.00 3.18
C SER A 93 -0.37 -14.61 3.36
N LEU A 94 0.43 -14.41 4.41
CA LEU A 94 1.11 -13.14 4.67
C LEU A 94 2.19 -12.86 3.61
N THR A 95 2.87 -13.89 3.11
CA THR A 95 3.85 -13.78 2.01
C THR A 95 3.20 -13.27 0.73
N ARG A 96 2.03 -13.79 0.35
CA ARG A 96 1.26 -13.24 -0.79
C ARG A 96 0.86 -11.78 -0.58
N GLY A 97 0.52 -11.41 0.67
CA GLY A 97 0.29 -10.02 1.04
C GLY A 97 1.52 -9.14 0.84
N LYS A 98 2.69 -9.61 1.29
CA LYS A 98 3.98 -8.94 1.09
C LYS A 98 4.27 -8.69 -0.41
N GLU A 99 4.08 -9.69 -1.26
CA GLU A 99 4.28 -9.56 -2.71
C GLU A 99 3.32 -8.52 -3.32
N ALA A 100 2.05 -8.53 -2.91
CA ALA A 100 1.07 -7.54 -3.35
C ALA A 100 1.47 -6.11 -2.93
N LEU A 101 2.05 -5.96 -1.74
CA LEU A 101 2.57 -4.69 -1.24
C LEU A 101 3.79 -4.20 -2.01
N GLU A 102 4.74 -5.09 -2.28
CA GLU A 102 5.93 -4.79 -3.09
C GLU A 102 5.53 -4.37 -4.51
N LYS A 103 4.55 -5.05 -5.11
CA LYS A 103 3.97 -4.64 -6.39
C LYS A 103 3.31 -3.26 -6.32
N ALA A 104 2.55 -2.97 -5.27
CA ALA A 104 1.94 -1.66 -5.08
C ALA A 104 3.00 -0.54 -4.93
N LEU A 105 4.09 -0.80 -4.19
CA LEU A 105 5.23 0.09 -4.06
C LEU A 105 5.91 0.36 -5.39
N GLU A 106 6.11 -0.69 -6.19
CA GLU A 106 6.70 -0.57 -7.52
C GLU A 106 5.83 0.32 -8.44
N HIS A 107 4.51 0.17 -8.38
CA HIS A 107 3.61 1.07 -9.11
C HIS A 107 3.77 2.54 -8.66
N LYS A 108 3.94 2.81 -7.35
CA LYS A 108 4.17 4.19 -6.87
C LYS A 108 5.53 4.75 -7.33
N ARG A 109 6.57 3.91 -7.41
CA ARG A 109 7.89 4.30 -7.94
C ARG A 109 7.79 4.68 -9.42
N LYS A 110 7.07 3.87 -10.20
CA LYS A 110 6.76 4.16 -11.61
C LYS A 110 5.99 5.47 -11.78
N ASP A 111 4.98 5.72 -10.94
CA ASP A 111 4.22 6.98 -10.97
C ASP A 111 5.10 8.19 -10.61
N LEU A 112 6.00 8.07 -9.63
CA LEU A 112 6.96 9.12 -9.30
C LEU A 112 7.89 9.45 -10.48
N MET A 113 8.35 8.42 -11.21
CA MET A 113 9.17 8.63 -12.39
C MET A 113 8.37 9.27 -13.53
N LEU A 114 7.13 8.82 -13.76
CA LEU A 114 6.24 9.44 -14.74
C LEU A 114 5.95 10.91 -14.41
N ASN A 115 5.74 11.23 -13.12
CA ASN A 115 5.56 12.60 -12.67
C ASN A 115 6.82 13.44 -12.92
N ARG A 116 8.00 12.91 -12.58
CA ARG A 116 9.29 13.56 -12.87
C ARG A 116 9.48 13.84 -14.35
N GLU A 117 9.29 12.85 -15.21
CA GLU A 117 9.38 13.02 -16.67
C GLU A 117 8.37 14.04 -17.19
N SER A 118 7.16 14.07 -16.63
CA SER A 118 6.15 15.07 -16.99
C SER A 118 6.63 16.49 -16.67
N THR A 119 7.23 16.69 -15.49
CA THR A 119 7.83 17.96 -15.10
C THR A 119 9.02 18.31 -16.00
N ASP A 120 9.91 17.35 -16.27
CA ASP A 120 11.10 17.55 -17.10
C ASP A 120 10.72 17.94 -18.54
N ILE A 121 9.71 17.30 -19.13
CA ILE A 121 9.17 17.69 -20.45
C ILE A 121 8.62 19.11 -20.41
N ARG A 122 7.91 19.51 -19.35
CA ARG A 122 7.39 20.89 -19.20
C ARG A 122 8.47 21.95 -19.06
N MET A 123 9.65 21.61 -18.56
CA MET A 123 10.80 22.52 -18.51
C MET A 123 11.35 22.86 -19.91
N SER A 124 10.94 22.12 -20.96
CA SER A 124 11.31 22.42 -22.35
C SER A 124 10.42 23.50 -23.03
N ARG A 125 9.42 24.03 -22.33
CA ARG A 125 8.54 25.11 -22.85
C ARG A 125 9.34 26.36 -23.27
N PRO A 126 8.83 27.15 -24.24
CA PRO A 126 9.42 28.44 -24.61
C PRO A 126 9.54 29.38 -23.39
N ALA A 127 10.51 30.29 -23.41
CA ALA A 127 10.81 31.16 -22.26
C ALA A 127 9.60 31.97 -21.76
N ARG A 128 8.71 32.41 -22.67
CA ARG A 128 7.49 33.18 -22.33
C ARG A 128 6.38 32.34 -21.67
N GLU A 129 6.49 31.01 -21.77
CA GLU A 129 5.53 30.03 -21.24
C GLU A 129 6.11 29.22 -20.08
N LYS A 130 7.29 29.61 -19.57
CA LYS A 130 8.00 28.88 -18.51
C LYS A 130 7.58 29.28 -17.10
N ASP A 131 6.80 30.35 -16.96
CA ASP A 131 6.34 30.80 -15.65
C ASP A 131 5.50 29.71 -14.98
N ARG A 132 5.65 29.63 -13.66
CA ARG A 132 4.94 28.64 -12.85
C ARG A 132 3.44 28.90 -12.93
N ASP A 133 2.68 27.86 -13.28
CA ASP A 133 1.23 27.92 -13.38
C ASP A 133 0.55 26.81 -12.55
N GLY A 134 -0.79 26.78 -12.59
CA GLY A 134 -1.56 25.79 -11.84
C GLY A 134 -1.32 24.33 -12.24
N ALA A 135 -0.87 24.05 -13.46
CA ALA A 135 -0.49 22.69 -13.85
C ALA A 135 0.84 22.26 -13.21
N ASP A 136 1.77 23.20 -12.98
CA ASP A 136 2.99 22.93 -12.21
C ASP A 136 2.67 22.67 -10.73
N ASP A 137 1.70 23.38 -10.16
CA ASP A 137 1.21 23.14 -8.80
C ASP A 137 0.56 21.76 -8.66
N LEU A 138 -0.25 21.34 -9.63
CA LEU A 138 -0.87 20.02 -9.66
C LEU A 138 0.19 18.90 -9.78
N LEU A 139 1.21 19.07 -10.63
CA LEU A 139 2.33 18.14 -10.73
C LEU A 139 3.12 18.05 -9.42
N GLY A 140 3.36 19.19 -8.76
CA GLY A 140 4.01 19.25 -7.46
C GLY A 140 3.19 18.55 -6.36
N ALA A 141 1.89 18.79 -6.31
CA ALA A 141 0.97 18.16 -5.35
C ALA A 141 0.91 16.64 -5.55
N GLU A 142 0.78 16.16 -6.80
CA GLU A 142 0.81 14.73 -7.11
C GLU A 142 2.11 14.08 -6.65
N ARG A 143 3.27 14.72 -6.87
CA ARG A 143 4.56 14.23 -6.41
C ARG A 143 4.59 14.05 -4.89
N GLN A 144 4.11 15.05 -4.14
CA GLN A 144 4.08 14.97 -2.67
C GLN A 144 3.13 13.88 -2.18
N HIS A 145 1.95 13.74 -2.80
CA HIS A 145 1.04 12.65 -2.50
C HIS A 145 1.68 11.29 -2.74
N LEU A 146 2.31 11.08 -3.90
CA LEU A 146 2.98 9.82 -4.23
C LEU A 146 4.12 9.49 -3.26
N LEU A 147 4.92 10.48 -2.83
CA LEU A 147 5.97 10.28 -1.83
C LEU A 147 5.39 9.85 -0.47
N ASN A 148 4.28 10.46 -0.05
CA ASN A 148 3.62 10.09 1.20
C ASN A 148 3.03 8.68 1.14
N LEU A 149 2.36 8.33 0.04
CA LEU A 149 1.83 6.97 -0.18
C LEU A 149 2.96 5.93 -0.21
N LYS A 150 4.08 6.24 -0.87
CA LYS A 150 5.27 5.37 -0.89
C LYS A 150 5.79 5.11 0.53
N ARG A 151 6.01 6.16 1.33
CA ARG A 151 6.49 6.02 2.72
C ARG A 151 5.54 5.18 3.59
N GLN A 152 4.22 5.38 3.44
CA GLN A 152 3.22 4.58 4.15
C GLN A 152 3.31 3.09 3.81
N LEU A 153 3.43 2.76 2.52
CA LEU A 153 3.58 1.36 2.08
C LEU A 153 4.94 0.75 2.50
N GLU A 154 6.02 1.53 2.52
CA GLU A 154 7.34 1.08 3.01
C GLU A 154 7.31 0.76 4.51
N ALA A 155 6.62 1.57 5.31
CA ALA A 155 6.43 1.29 6.73
C ALA A 155 5.62 0.00 6.96
N GLN A 156 4.55 -0.19 6.19
CA GLN A 156 3.75 -1.43 6.23
C GLN A 156 4.57 -2.66 5.81
N LEU A 157 5.48 -2.51 4.83
CA LEU A 157 6.33 -3.61 4.39
C LEU A 157 7.27 -4.08 5.49
N LYS A 158 7.83 -3.13 6.26
CA LYS A 158 8.67 -3.44 7.42
C LYS A 158 7.89 -4.22 8.48
N LEU A 159 6.65 -3.84 8.77
CA LEU A 159 5.79 -4.55 9.73
C LEU A 159 5.49 -5.98 9.27
N VAL A 160 5.15 -6.16 7.99
CA VAL A 160 4.90 -7.48 7.40
C VAL A 160 6.15 -8.37 7.46
N GLN A 161 7.33 -7.83 7.14
CA GLN A 161 8.60 -8.56 7.22
C GLN A 161 8.93 -8.98 8.66
N GLN A 162 8.71 -8.10 9.64
CA GLN A 162 8.90 -8.42 11.06
C GLN A 162 7.93 -9.53 11.51
N GLN A 163 6.65 -9.46 11.10
CA GLN A 163 5.68 -10.46 11.49
C GLN A 163 5.94 -11.84 10.86
N LEU A 164 6.46 -11.87 9.62
CA LEU A 164 6.93 -13.13 9.00
C LEU A 164 8.06 -13.78 9.82
N GLN A 165 9.01 -13.00 10.35
CA GLN A 165 10.06 -13.53 11.22
C GLN A 165 9.49 -14.11 12.53
N VAL A 166 8.47 -13.47 13.11
CA VAL A 166 7.78 -13.96 14.30
C VAL A 166 7.08 -15.30 14.01
N LEU A 167 6.36 -15.40 12.89
CA LEU A 167 5.72 -16.65 12.46
C LEU A 167 6.73 -17.76 12.20
N ASP A 168 7.86 -17.46 11.57
CA ASP A 168 8.94 -18.44 11.36
C ASP A 168 9.60 -18.89 12.67
N GLY A 169 9.68 -18.00 13.66
CA GLY A 169 10.08 -18.36 15.03
C GLY A 169 9.10 -19.36 15.66
N ALA A 170 7.80 -19.07 15.59
CA ALA A 170 6.76 -19.96 16.11
C ALA A 170 6.74 -21.31 15.38
N ARG A 171 6.87 -21.32 14.04
CA ARG A 171 6.97 -22.53 13.21
C ARG A 171 8.13 -23.43 13.64
N ARG A 172 9.32 -22.86 13.84
CA ARG A 172 10.52 -23.61 14.28
C ARG A 172 10.32 -24.21 15.67
N ARG A 173 9.72 -23.46 16.60
CA ARG A 173 9.42 -23.94 17.95
C ARG A 173 8.44 -25.11 17.91
N LEU A 174 7.31 -24.95 17.21
CA LEU A 174 6.32 -26.02 17.01
C LEU A 174 6.95 -27.28 16.40
N ALA A 175 7.76 -27.12 15.34
CA ALA A 175 8.44 -28.26 14.71
C ALA A 175 9.37 -29.01 15.68
N GLY A 176 10.12 -28.27 16.51
CA GLY A 176 10.96 -28.85 17.55
C GLY A 176 10.16 -29.63 18.59
N THR A 177 9.06 -29.05 19.09
CA THR A 177 8.16 -29.72 20.06
C THR A 177 7.48 -30.95 19.44
N VAL A 178 7.03 -30.88 18.20
CA VAL A 178 6.47 -32.04 17.48
C VAL A 178 7.51 -33.15 17.40
N GLN A 179 8.74 -32.83 17.02
CA GLN A 179 9.80 -33.82 16.87
C GLN A 179 10.13 -34.48 18.22
N GLU A 180 10.27 -33.69 19.28
CA GLU A 180 10.57 -34.19 20.62
C GLU A 180 9.46 -35.10 21.17
N ARG A 181 8.19 -34.67 21.08
CA ARG A 181 7.04 -35.47 21.53
C ARG A 181 6.80 -36.71 20.66
N SER A 182 7.14 -36.66 19.37
CA SER A 182 6.94 -37.80 18.47
C SER A 182 7.84 -38.99 18.78
N ARG A 183 9.01 -38.78 19.43
CA ARG A 183 9.96 -39.86 19.77
C ARG A 183 9.35 -40.98 20.60
N VAL A 184 8.44 -40.63 21.49
CA VAL A 184 7.72 -41.58 22.36
C VAL A 184 6.82 -42.53 21.55
N LEU A 185 6.41 -42.09 20.35
CA LEU A 185 5.51 -42.84 19.47
C LEU A 185 6.25 -43.64 18.40
N ASP A 186 7.59 -43.64 18.38
CA ASP A 186 8.40 -44.26 17.31
C ASP A 186 8.14 -45.77 17.15
N LEU A 187 7.84 -46.48 18.24
CA LEU A 187 7.58 -47.92 18.25
C LEU A 187 6.11 -48.30 18.02
N ILE A 188 5.21 -47.33 17.90
CA ILE A 188 3.77 -47.57 17.87
C ILE A 188 3.22 -47.10 16.53
N CYS A 189 2.57 -48.01 15.80
CA CYS A 189 1.94 -47.70 14.52
C CYS A 189 1.13 -46.39 14.60
N HIS A 190 1.47 -45.44 13.74
CA HIS A 190 0.86 -44.11 13.64
C HIS A 190 -0.60 -44.14 13.11
N ALA A 191 -1.31 -45.27 13.21
CA ALA A 191 -2.70 -45.36 12.77
C ALA A 191 -3.58 -44.41 13.59
N ILE A 192 -4.07 -43.35 12.93
CA ILE A 192 -4.89 -42.26 13.48
C ILE A 192 -6.33 -42.73 13.78
N SER A 193 -6.72 -43.90 13.27
CA SER A 193 -8.10 -44.37 13.17
C SER A 193 -8.85 -44.59 14.49
N SER A 194 -8.20 -44.48 15.65
CA SER A 194 -8.83 -44.70 16.97
C SER A 194 -9.02 -43.44 17.82
N VAL A 195 -8.67 -42.24 17.33
CA VAL A 195 -8.82 -40.99 18.12
C VAL A 195 -10.24 -40.42 18.04
N ASN A 196 -11.06 -40.83 17.07
CA ASN A 196 -12.42 -40.32 16.87
C ASN A 196 -13.51 -40.92 17.80
N ASN A 197 -13.18 -41.90 18.66
CA ASN A 197 -14.20 -42.71 19.35
C ASN A 197 -14.28 -42.53 20.87
N PHE A 198 -13.81 -41.41 21.42
CA PHE A 198 -14.02 -41.13 22.84
C PHE A 198 -15.42 -40.54 23.09
N PRO A 199 -16.25 -41.15 23.96
CA PRO A 199 -17.47 -40.54 24.44
C PRO A 199 -17.09 -39.39 25.38
N ILE A 200 -17.38 -38.17 24.91
CA ILE A 200 -17.25 -36.91 25.62
C ILE A 200 -18.27 -36.94 26.76
N HIS A 201 -17.83 -37.17 28.00
CA HIS A 201 -18.68 -36.93 29.16
C HIS A 201 -18.76 -35.42 29.38
N SER A 202 -19.98 -34.91 29.23
CA SER A 202 -20.35 -33.51 29.32
C SER A 202 -20.07 -32.93 30.71
N GLN A 203 -19.27 -31.86 30.77
CA GLN A 203 -19.55 -30.74 31.67
C GLN A 203 -19.27 -29.44 30.93
N THR A 204 -20.37 -28.86 30.44
CA THR A 204 -20.69 -27.42 30.35
C THR A 204 -19.54 -26.43 30.19
N GLY A 205 -19.42 -25.86 28.99
CA GLY A 205 -18.84 -24.52 28.81
C GLY A 205 -17.83 -24.40 27.67
N SER A 206 -18.30 -24.00 26.49
CA SER A 206 -17.56 -23.27 25.45
C SER A 206 -16.23 -23.89 24.95
N GLY A 207 -16.33 -24.66 23.87
CA GLY A 207 -15.39 -24.69 22.75
C GLY A 207 -13.89 -24.61 23.03
N ARG A 208 -13.27 -25.75 23.36
CA ARG A 208 -11.87 -26.13 23.04
C ARG A 208 -11.68 -27.54 23.58
N TYR A 209 -11.35 -28.50 22.72
CA TYR A 209 -11.00 -29.87 23.12
C TYR A 209 -9.91 -29.81 24.21
N GLY A 210 -10.30 -30.19 25.43
CA GLY A 210 -9.49 -29.99 26.63
C GLY A 210 -8.28 -30.90 26.62
N LEU A 211 -7.12 -30.33 26.34
CA LEU A 211 -5.87 -30.96 26.75
C LEU A 211 -5.85 -31.00 28.29
N PRO A 212 -5.25 -32.03 28.90
CA PRO A 212 -4.99 -32.01 30.34
C PRO A 212 -4.17 -30.76 30.70
N PRO A 213 -4.25 -30.26 31.94
CA PRO A 213 -3.40 -29.16 32.40
C PRO A 213 -1.93 -29.50 32.19
N ALA A 214 -1.11 -28.50 31.88
CA ALA A 214 0.31 -28.71 31.61
C ALA A 214 1.02 -29.29 32.84
N ASP A 215 1.69 -30.42 32.64
CA ASP A 215 2.46 -31.12 33.64
C ASP A 215 3.89 -31.32 33.12
N PRO A 216 4.94 -30.87 33.83
CA PRO A 216 6.33 -31.06 33.44
C PRO A 216 6.72 -32.51 33.14
N LEU A 217 6.09 -33.48 33.81
CA LEU A 217 6.35 -34.91 33.63
C LEU A 217 5.26 -35.62 32.81
N GLY A 218 4.21 -34.89 32.43
CA GLY A 218 3.04 -35.43 31.76
C GLY A 218 3.15 -35.47 30.23
N SER A 219 2.08 -35.97 29.61
CA SER A 219 1.95 -36.07 28.15
C SER A 219 1.86 -34.70 27.48
N PHE A 220 1.33 -33.69 28.18
CA PHE A 220 1.27 -32.30 27.75
C PHE A 220 2.15 -31.42 28.65
N THR A 221 3.28 -30.95 28.12
CA THR A 221 4.25 -30.16 28.87
C THR A 221 4.03 -28.66 28.72
N PRO A 222 4.56 -27.84 29.67
CA PRO A 222 4.56 -26.39 29.57
C PRO A 222 5.18 -25.87 28.26
N GLU A 223 6.21 -26.52 27.74
CA GLU A 223 6.82 -26.17 26.45
C GLU A 223 5.85 -26.35 25.28
N ALA A 224 5.02 -27.40 25.30
CA ALA A 224 4.01 -27.64 24.28
C ALA A 224 2.86 -26.63 24.37
N GLU A 225 2.44 -26.28 25.59
CA GLU A 225 1.47 -25.22 25.81
C GLU A 225 1.99 -23.87 25.30
N GLN A 226 3.22 -23.50 25.67
CA GLN A 226 3.84 -22.26 25.24
C GLN A 226 4.02 -22.19 23.72
N ALA A 227 4.41 -23.30 23.08
CA ALA A 227 4.54 -23.36 21.62
C ALA A 227 3.19 -23.15 20.91
N LEU A 228 2.11 -23.77 21.42
CA LEU A 228 0.75 -23.57 20.90
C LEU A 228 0.27 -22.12 21.10
N GLN A 229 0.45 -21.56 22.29
CA GLN A 229 0.02 -20.20 22.60
C GLN A 229 0.74 -19.16 21.74
N GLN A 230 2.06 -19.27 21.61
CA GLN A 230 2.84 -18.35 20.77
C GLN A 230 2.45 -18.42 19.30
N ALA A 231 2.15 -19.63 18.79
CA ALA A 231 1.66 -19.79 17.44
C ALA A 231 0.27 -19.17 17.26
N ASP A 232 -0.62 -19.31 18.25
CA ASP A 232 -1.94 -18.68 18.23
C ASP A 232 -1.84 -17.14 18.21
N ASP A 233 -1.03 -16.56 19.10
CA ASP A 233 -0.79 -15.12 19.18
C ASP A 233 -0.11 -14.57 17.92
N ALA A 234 0.85 -15.31 17.34
CA ALA A 234 1.52 -14.91 16.10
C ALA A 234 0.56 -14.94 14.90
N ARG A 235 -0.31 -15.95 14.82
CA ARG A 235 -1.34 -16.02 13.77
C ARG A 235 -2.41 -14.95 13.94
N GLY A 236 -2.86 -14.68 15.18
CA GLY A 236 -3.80 -13.60 15.48
C GLY A 236 -3.29 -12.24 15.02
N ARG A 237 -2.04 -11.90 15.35
CA ARG A 237 -1.37 -10.68 14.88
C ARG A 237 -1.22 -10.63 13.36
N SER A 238 -0.83 -11.74 12.74
CA SER A 238 -0.71 -11.83 11.28
C SER A 238 -2.04 -11.63 10.57
N ASN A 239 -3.11 -12.22 11.10
CA ASN A 239 -4.45 -12.08 10.52
C ASN A 239 -4.91 -10.61 10.54
N HIS A 240 -4.76 -9.94 11.67
CA HIS A 240 -5.05 -8.51 11.78
C HIS A 240 -4.24 -7.68 10.77
N LEU A 241 -2.93 -7.93 10.69
CA LEU A 241 -2.04 -7.24 9.76
C LEU A 241 -2.44 -7.44 8.29
N ARG A 242 -2.95 -8.64 7.91
CA ARG A 242 -3.45 -8.88 6.55
C ARG A 242 -4.67 -8.03 6.21
N TYR A 243 -5.58 -7.79 7.16
CA TYR A 243 -6.72 -6.89 6.96
C TYR A 243 -6.26 -5.45 6.77
N GLU A 244 -5.39 -4.95 7.65
CA GLU A 244 -4.83 -3.60 7.54
C GLU A 244 -4.06 -3.39 6.25
N LEU A 245 -3.30 -4.40 5.83
CA LEU A 245 -2.54 -4.40 4.59
C LEU A 245 -3.45 -4.24 3.37
N ARG A 246 -4.52 -5.04 3.29
CA ARG A 246 -5.48 -4.98 2.18
C ARG A 246 -6.13 -3.59 2.10
N ASP A 247 -6.58 -3.06 3.23
CA ASP A 247 -7.20 -1.74 3.28
C ASP A 247 -6.20 -0.62 2.95
N SER A 248 -4.94 -0.72 3.41
CA SER A 248 -3.87 0.20 3.03
C SER A 248 -3.60 0.20 1.52
N ILE A 249 -3.48 -0.97 0.90
CA ILE A 249 -3.27 -1.09 -0.55
C ILE A 249 -4.46 -0.49 -1.32
N ASP A 250 -5.70 -0.79 -0.92
CA ASP A 250 -6.89 -0.28 -1.58
C ASP A 250 -7.01 1.25 -1.45
N ARG A 251 -6.80 1.79 -0.24
CA ARG A 251 -6.81 3.25 0.01
C ARG A 251 -5.73 3.96 -0.79
N THR A 252 -4.50 3.47 -0.79
CA THR A 252 -3.39 4.09 -1.53
C THR A 252 -3.59 4.02 -3.04
N ASN A 253 -4.26 2.99 -3.56
CA ASN A 253 -4.64 2.91 -4.97
C ASN A 253 -5.76 3.88 -5.35
N ARG A 254 -6.76 4.08 -4.49
CA ARG A 254 -7.82 5.08 -4.72
C ARG A 254 -7.25 6.49 -4.74
N LEU A 255 -6.43 6.84 -3.75
CA LEU A 255 -5.79 8.16 -3.66
C LEU A 255 -4.87 8.43 -4.84
N GLN A 256 -4.07 7.45 -5.25
CA GLN A 256 -3.22 7.58 -6.44
C GLN A 256 -4.03 7.82 -7.72
N LYS A 257 -5.12 7.06 -7.94
CA LYS A 257 -6.00 7.27 -9.11
C LYS A 257 -6.64 8.65 -9.10
N SER A 258 -7.06 9.13 -7.93
CA SER A 258 -7.65 10.46 -7.78
C SER A 258 -6.64 11.58 -8.08
N ALA A 259 -5.42 11.48 -7.54
CA ALA A 259 -4.35 12.44 -7.83
C ALA A 259 -3.99 12.45 -9.32
N ALA A 260 -3.80 11.27 -9.92
CA ALA A 260 -3.50 11.15 -11.34
C ALA A 260 -4.62 11.72 -12.23
N LYS A 261 -5.89 11.51 -11.86
CA LYS A 261 -7.03 12.10 -12.57
C LYS A 261 -7.00 13.62 -12.48
N SER A 262 -6.79 14.18 -11.29
CA SER A 262 -6.73 15.64 -11.08
C SER A 262 -5.66 16.30 -11.95
N VAL A 263 -4.46 15.71 -12.03
CA VAL A 263 -3.40 16.23 -12.91
C VAL A 263 -3.77 16.10 -14.37
N ASN A 264 -4.31 14.97 -14.82
CA ASN A 264 -4.68 14.77 -16.22
C ASN A 264 -5.79 15.73 -16.67
N ASP A 265 -6.79 15.96 -15.82
CA ASP A 265 -7.87 16.90 -16.06
C ASP A 265 -7.32 18.34 -16.09
N GLY A 266 -6.44 18.70 -15.15
CA GLY A 266 -5.77 20.00 -15.11
C GLY A 266 -4.88 20.27 -16.33
N MET A 267 -4.09 19.29 -16.76
CA MET A 267 -3.28 19.38 -17.98
C MET A 267 -4.16 19.54 -19.23
N THR A 268 -5.27 18.81 -19.31
CA THR A 268 -6.22 18.93 -20.42
C THR A 268 -6.87 20.32 -20.45
N GLY A 269 -7.24 20.84 -19.28
CA GLY A 269 -7.73 22.21 -19.12
C GLY A 269 -6.69 23.24 -19.57
N LYS A 270 -5.42 23.07 -19.17
CA LYS A 270 -4.34 23.98 -19.58
C LYS A 270 -4.09 23.98 -21.08
N ILE A 271 -4.15 22.82 -21.72
CA ILE A 271 -4.06 22.70 -23.19
C ILE A 271 -5.23 23.46 -23.85
N ALA A 272 -6.46 23.28 -23.36
CA ALA A 272 -7.64 23.94 -23.91
C ALA A 272 -7.53 25.47 -23.79
N GLU A 273 -7.08 25.98 -22.63
CA GLU A 273 -6.82 27.40 -22.41
C GLU A 273 -5.76 27.95 -23.40
N THR A 274 -4.64 27.23 -23.54
CA THR A 274 -3.54 27.63 -24.43
C THR A 274 -3.97 27.67 -25.89
N ILE A 275 -4.76 26.69 -26.32
CA ILE A 275 -5.34 26.65 -27.68
C ILE A 275 -6.33 27.80 -27.88
N GLY A 276 -7.18 28.09 -26.89
CA GLY A 276 -8.13 29.21 -26.95
C GLY A 276 -7.42 30.56 -27.10
N LEU A 277 -6.38 30.81 -26.30
CA LEU A 277 -5.56 32.02 -26.42
C LEU A 277 -4.87 32.12 -27.79
N LYS A 278 -4.33 31.01 -28.30
CA LYS A 278 -3.75 30.96 -29.65
C LYS A 278 -4.78 31.35 -30.73
N GLN A 279 -6.02 30.86 -30.64
CA GLN A 279 -7.07 31.22 -31.59
C GLN A 279 -7.41 32.71 -31.53
N HIS A 280 -7.50 33.30 -30.33
CA HIS A 280 -7.68 34.75 -30.19
C HIS A 280 -6.52 35.54 -30.80
N LEU A 281 -5.28 35.14 -30.55
CA LEU A 281 -4.10 35.77 -31.15
C LEU A 281 -4.12 35.68 -32.69
N GLN A 282 -4.59 34.58 -33.26
CA GLN A 282 -4.73 34.45 -34.72
C GLN A 282 -5.76 35.42 -35.30
N VAL A 283 -6.90 35.62 -34.61
CA VAL A 283 -7.91 36.61 -35.00
C VAL A 283 -7.32 38.02 -34.93
N THR A 284 -6.69 38.37 -33.80
CA THR A 284 -6.05 39.67 -33.61
C THR A 284 -4.92 39.92 -34.63
N ALA A 285 -4.16 38.89 -35.01
CA ALA A 285 -3.17 39.00 -36.08
C ALA A 285 -3.81 39.38 -37.43
N GLY A 286 -4.98 38.80 -37.75
CA GLY A 286 -5.76 39.14 -38.93
C GLY A 286 -6.28 40.57 -38.91
N GLU A 287 -6.84 41.01 -37.78
CA GLU A 287 -7.31 42.39 -37.57
C GLU A 287 -6.16 43.40 -37.70
N ASN A 288 -5.01 43.11 -37.07
CA ASN A 288 -3.83 43.94 -37.14
C ASN A 288 -3.30 44.06 -38.58
N ARG A 289 -3.26 42.94 -39.33
CA ARG A 289 -2.90 42.96 -40.76
C ARG A 289 -3.85 43.85 -41.57
N HIS A 290 -5.15 43.75 -41.33
CA HIS A 290 -6.14 44.56 -42.01
C HIS A 290 -6.00 46.05 -41.63
N ALA A 291 -5.73 46.36 -40.36
CA ALA A 291 -5.47 47.72 -39.89
C ALA A 291 -4.24 48.34 -40.57
N ILE A 292 -3.12 47.59 -40.69
CA ILE A 292 -1.92 48.03 -41.41
C ILE A 292 -2.28 48.40 -42.85
N HIS A 293 -3.00 47.53 -43.56
CA HIS A 293 -3.37 47.79 -44.95
C HIS A 293 -4.31 49.00 -45.09
N ARG A 294 -5.24 49.19 -44.14
CA ARG A 294 -6.14 50.35 -44.12
C ARG A 294 -5.37 51.65 -43.88
N SER A 295 -4.49 51.67 -42.88
CA SER A 295 -3.65 52.83 -42.57
C SER A 295 -2.69 53.15 -43.71
N GLN A 296 -2.14 52.14 -44.41
CA GLN A 296 -1.30 52.36 -45.58
C GLN A 296 -2.09 53.03 -46.72
N ARG A 297 -3.31 52.55 -47.02
CA ARG A 297 -4.15 53.21 -48.03
C ARG A 297 -4.49 54.65 -47.67
N TRP A 298 -4.75 54.92 -46.38
CA TRP A 298 -5.00 56.28 -45.89
C TRP A 298 -3.77 57.18 -46.02
N TYR A 299 -2.59 56.64 -45.68
CA TYR A 299 -1.31 57.31 -45.88
C TYR A 299 -1.11 57.69 -47.35
N ASP A 300 -1.25 56.74 -48.28
CA ASP A 300 -1.04 56.96 -49.71
C ASP A 300 -2.04 57.97 -50.29
N ALA A 301 -3.29 57.99 -49.79
CA ALA A 301 -4.30 58.96 -50.19
C ALA A 301 -4.01 60.37 -49.64
N THR A 302 -3.55 60.46 -48.39
CA THR A 302 -3.18 61.73 -47.74
C THR A 302 -1.93 62.32 -48.39
N ASP A 303 -0.95 61.49 -48.73
CA ASP A 303 0.27 61.90 -49.44
C ASP A 303 -0.05 62.47 -50.83
N ARG A 304 -0.93 61.79 -51.58
CA ARG A 304 -1.47 62.31 -52.85
C ARG A 304 -2.20 63.65 -52.68
N ALA A 305 -3.06 63.77 -51.67
CA ALA A 305 -3.76 65.03 -51.37
C ALA A 305 -2.80 66.18 -51.01
N ARG A 306 -1.71 65.86 -50.31
CA ARG A 306 -0.65 66.82 -50.01
C ARG A 306 0.09 67.25 -51.27
N GLY A 307 0.41 66.33 -52.17
CA GLY A 307 0.99 66.63 -53.48
C GLY A 307 0.12 67.60 -54.28
N TYR A 308 -1.20 67.38 -54.33
CA TYR A 308 -2.12 68.32 -54.98
C TYR A 308 -2.15 69.69 -54.29
N SER A 309 -2.05 69.75 -52.95
CA SER A 309 -2.07 71.00 -52.19
C SER A 309 -0.79 71.83 -52.36
N LEU A 310 0.36 71.19 -52.59
CA LEU A 310 1.64 71.87 -52.82
C LEU A 310 1.70 72.53 -54.22
N GLY A 311 0.87 72.07 -55.17
CA GLY A 311 0.81 72.61 -56.52
C GLY A 311 2.03 72.22 -57.37
N PRO A 312 2.11 72.71 -58.62
CA PRO A 312 3.26 72.47 -59.48
C PRO A 312 4.51 73.19 -59.01
N GLU A 313 5.68 72.58 -59.26
CA GLU A 313 6.99 73.15 -58.86
C GLU A 313 7.35 74.43 -59.65
N LEU A 314 6.83 74.57 -60.88
CA LEU A 314 7.06 75.73 -61.75
C LEU A 314 5.83 76.63 -61.84
N TYR A 315 6.05 77.94 -61.76
CA TYR A 315 4.99 78.95 -61.91
C TYR A 315 4.28 78.88 -63.27
N SER A 316 4.99 78.44 -64.32
CA SER A 316 4.44 78.27 -65.68
C SER A 316 3.25 77.30 -65.70
N ASP A 317 3.27 76.31 -64.82
CA ASP A 317 2.36 75.16 -64.85
C ASP A 317 1.09 75.41 -64.01
N LEU A 318 1.03 76.54 -63.29
CA LEU A 318 -0.18 76.99 -62.61
C LEU A 318 -1.26 77.32 -63.63
N VAL A 319 -2.47 76.82 -63.39
CA VAL A 319 -3.64 77.15 -64.21
C VAL A 319 -3.97 78.63 -64.03
N SER A 320 -4.50 79.29 -65.07
CA SER A 320 -4.84 80.73 -65.03
C SER A 320 -5.72 81.15 -63.85
N LYS A 321 -6.50 80.22 -63.28
CA LYS A 321 -7.34 80.42 -62.08
C LYS A 321 -6.54 80.47 -60.76
N GLU A 322 -5.40 79.81 -60.69
CA GLU A 322 -4.54 79.71 -59.48
C GLU A 322 -3.51 80.83 -59.42
N ARG A 323 -3.17 81.42 -60.57
CA ARG A 323 -2.21 82.51 -60.65
C ARG A 323 -2.67 83.76 -59.89
N LEU A 324 -1.81 84.28 -59.01
CA LEU A 324 -2.10 85.49 -58.24
C LEU A 324 -2.06 86.77 -59.10
N ASP A 325 -1.50 86.68 -60.31
CA ASP A 325 -1.42 87.81 -61.24
C ASP A 325 -2.62 87.90 -62.21
N ARG A 326 -3.68 87.10 -61.98
CA ARG A 326 -4.92 87.19 -62.76
C ARG A 326 -5.59 88.58 -62.61
N PRO A 327 -6.23 89.12 -63.67
CA PRO A 327 -6.72 90.51 -63.67
C PRO A 327 -7.62 90.88 -62.48
N ILE A 328 -8.48 89.96 -62.04
CA ILE A 328 -9.38 90.15 -60.90
C ILE A 328 -8.63 90.36 -59.58
N ILE A 329 -7.52 89.64 -59.36
CA ILE A 329 -6.69 89.79 -58.16
C ILE A 329 -5.87 91.07 -58.23
N ARG A 330 -5.32 91.41 -59.40
CA ARG A 330 -4.58 92.68 -59.59
C ARG A 330 -5.46 93.90 -59.30
N VAL A 331 -6.76 93.86 -59.62
CA VAL A 331 -7.71 94.94 -59.28
C VAL A 331 -7.96 95.00 -57.78
N LEU A 332 -8.18 93.85 -57.11
CA LEU A 332 -8.37 93.77 -55.67
C LEU A 332 -7.16 94.28 -54.87
N GLN A 333 -5.95 93.99 -55.35
CA GLN A 333 -4.69 94.39 -54.72
C GLN A 333 -4.33 95.88 -54.90
N ARG A 334 -5.11 96.67 -55.65
CA ARG A 334 -4.92 98.13 -55.77
C ARG A 334 -5.29 98.88 -54.48
N HIS A 335 -6.05 98.27 -53.58
CA HIS A 335 -6.41 98.84 -52.29
C HIS A 335 -5.54 98.27 -51.16
N PRO A 336 -5.01 99.10 -50.24
CA PRO A 336 -4.25 98.62 -49.10
C PRO A 336 -5.12 97.78 -48.16
N GLY A 337 -4.60 96.63 -47.71
CA GLY A 337 -5.27 95.71 -46.77
C GLY A 337 -5.94 94.48 -47.38
N THR A 338 -5.90 94.29 -48.70
CA THR A 338 -6.55 93.16 -49.40
C THR A 338 -5.63 91.94 -49.53
N GLN A 339 -5.28 91.30 -48.41
CA GLN A 339 -4.58 90.02 -48.41
C GLN A 339 -5.53 88.88 -48.80
N LEU A 340 -5.12 88.01 -49.73
CA LEU A 340 -5.92 86.85 -50.12
C LEU A 340 -5.81 85.73 -49.08
N PRO A 341 -6.93 85.18 -48.58
CA PRO A 341 -6.91 84.09 -47.63
C PRO A 341 -6.45 82.76 -48.25
N GLU A 342 -6.45 82.67 -49.58
CA GLU A 342 -6.13 81.47 -50.37
C GLU A 342 -4.75 80.90 -50.02
N ALA A 343 -3.71 81.74 -49.98
CA ALA A 343 -2.35 81.31 -49.67
C ALA A 343 -2.22 80.77 -48.23
N GLN A 344 -2.81 81.46 -47.26
CA GLN A 344 -2.77 81.04 -45.85
C GLN A 344 -3.57 79.75 -45.63
N GLY A 345 -4.70 79.60 -46.32
CA GLY A 345 -5.52 78.39 -46.29
C GLY A 345 -4.80 77.17 -46.87
N ILE A 346 -4.08 77.33 -47.99
CA ILE A 346 -3.27 76.27 -48.61
C ILE A 346 -2.10 75.87 -47.68
N ILE A 347 -1.40 76.83 -47.09
CA ILE A 347 -0.31 76.56 -46.13
C ILE A 347 -0.82 75.80 -44.91
N ASN A 348 -1.93 76.25 -44.31
CA ASN A 348 -2.54 75.59 -43.15
C ASN A 348 -3.04 74.18 -43.49
N GLY A 349 -3.67 74.00 -44.65
CA GLY A 349 -4.10 72.69 -45.15
C GLY A 349 -2.93 71.74 -45.40
N GLY A 350 -1.86 72.23 -46.03
CA GLY A 350 -0.63 71.46 -46.25
C GLY A 350 0.06 71.02 -44.96
N ASN A 351 0.11 71.91 -43.96
CA ASN A 351 0.64 71.59 -42.63
C ASN A 351 -0.20 70.52 -41.92
N GLY A 352 -1.53 70.62 -41.97
CA GLY A 352 -2.43 69.61 -41.40
C GLY A 352 -2.30 68.24 -42.09
N LEU A 353 -2.10 68.21 -43.41
CA LEU A 353 -1.84 66.97 -44.14
C LEU A 353 -0.50 66.35 -43.77
N LEU A 354 0.56 67.16 -43.57
CA LEU A 354 1.86 66.69 -43.10
C LEU A 354 1.77 66.08 -41.69
N GLU A 355 1.03 66.71 -40.77
CA GLU A 355 0.78 66.18 -39.43
C GLU A 355 0.01 64.85 -39.49
N SER A 356 -1.04 64.77 -40.30
CA SER A 356 -1.79 63.52 -40.53
C SER A 356 -0.90 62.39 -41.07
N LEU A 357 0.00 62.71 -42.00
CA LEU A 357 0.92 61.77 -42.63
C LEU A 357 1.97 61.24 -41.64
N THR A 358 2.57 62.12 -40.84
CA THR A 358 3.52 61.73 -39.78
C THR A 358 2.84 60.88 -38.71
N SER A 359 1.64 61.25 -38.27
CA SER A 359 0.84 60.46 -37.32
C SER A 359 0.49 59.07 -37.87
N THR A 360 0.01 59.00 -39.11
CA THR A 360 -0.35 57.73 -39.77
C THR A 360 0.87 56.83 -39.96
N SER A 361 2.02 57.39 -40.35
CA SER A 361 3.29 56.66 -40.47
C SER A 361 3.71 56.04 -39.13
N ARG A 362 3.65 56.82 -38.04
CA ARG A 362 3.93 56.33 -36.69
C ARG A 362 3.01 55.18 -36.29
N ASN A 363 1.71 55.31 -36.56
CA ASN A 363 0.72 54.27 -36.27
C ASN A 363 0.99 52.98 -37.06
N ILE A 364 1.36 53.08 -38.35
CA ILE A 364 1.78 51.92 -39.14
C ILE A 364 3.00 51.24 -38.52
N GLY A 365 3.98 52.01 -38.06
CA GLY A 365 5.16 51.50 -37.34
C GLY A 365 4.79 50.70 -36.09
N LEU A 366 3.90 51.24 -35.26
CA LEU A 366 3.39 50.56 -34.05
C LEU A 366 2.63 49.27 -34.38
N LEU A 367 1.78 49.28 -35.40
CA LEU A 367 1.03 48.11 -35.85
C LEU A 367 1.97 47.00 -36.36
N LYS A 368 3.04 47.35 -37.09
CA LYS A 368 4.07 46.41 -37.54
C LYS A 368 4.83 45.79 -36.36
N LEU A 369 5.16 46.57 -35.33
CA LEU A 369 5.80 46.05 -34.12
C LEU A 369 4.86 45.09 -33.37
N SER A 370 3.59 45.48 -33.22
CA SER A 370 2.55 44.64 -32.62
C SER A 370 2.40 43.32 -33.38
N LYS A 371 2.44 43.35 -34.72
CA LYS A 371 2.38 42.15 -35.57
C LYS A 371 3.49 41.16 -35.22
N LEU A 372 4.73 41.63 -35.14
CA LEU A 372 5.88 40.78 -34.80
C LEU A 372 5.74 40.15 -33.40
N ASN A 373 5.19 40.91 -32.44
CA ASN A 373 4.96 40.40 -31.09
C ASN A 373 3.87 39.32 -31.05
N ILE A 374 2.77 39.53 -31.77
CA ILE A 374 1.67 38.56 -31.88
C ILE A 374 2.13 37.29 -32.58
N GLU A 375 2.90 37.40 -33.67
CA GLU A 375 3.43 36.23 -34.40
C GLU A 375 4.36 35.38 -33.52
N LYS A 376 5.24 36.02 -32.73
CA LYS A 376 6.09 35.32 -31.75
C LYS A 376 5.25 34.60 -30.69
N ASP A 377 4.22 35.27 -30.17
CA ASP A 377 3.33 34.70 -29.15
C ASP A 377 2.57 33.47 -29.68
N ILE A 378 2.04 33.54 -30.91
CA ILE A 378 1.40 32.39 -31.57
C ILE A 378 2.35 31.19 -31.67
N LEU A 379 3.62 31.41 -32.03
CA LEU A 379 4.62 30.35 -32.14
C LEU A 379 4.92 29.73 -30.78
N ASP A 380 5.10 30.54 -29.74
CA ASP A 380 5.38 30.07 -28.39
C ASP A 380 4.19 29.29 -27.80
N LYS A 381 2.97 29.81 -27.95
CA LYS A 381 1.72 29.11 -27.55
C LYS A 381 1.54 27.78 -28.29
N ASN A 382 1.89 27.73 -29.58
CA ASN A 382 1.83 26.49 -30.34
C ASN A 382 2.77 25.42 -29.76
N LYS A 383 4.04 25.79 -29.52
CA LYS A 383 5.03 24.88 -28.91
C LYS A 383 4.63 24.44 -27.50
N ALA A 384 4.13 25.36 -26.67
CA ALA A 384 3.66 25.02 -25.32
C ALA A 384 2.51 24.01 -25.34
N SER A 385 1.52 24.22 -26.23
CA SER A 385 0.39 23.28 -26.36
C SER A 385 0.81 21.88 -26.84
N GLU A 386 1.85 21.80 -27.68
CA GLU A 386 2.41 20.54 -28.15
C GLU A 386 3.13 19.78 -27.03
N ILE A 387 3.93 20.49 -26.24
CA ILE A 387 4.63 19.94 -25.07
C ILE A 387 3.64 19.42 -24.03
N ASP A 388 2.63 20.20 -23.67
CA ASP A 388 1.60 19.76 -22.72
C ASP A 388 0.80 18.56 -23.26
N SER A 389 0.53 18.54 -24.57
CA SER A 389 -0.11 17.39 -25.24
C SER A 389 0.77 16.13 -25.20
N GLN A 390 2.09 16.28 -25.34
CA GLN A 390 3.04 15.17 -25.22
C GLN A 390 2.98 14.55 -23.82
N ILE A 391 2.87 15.36 -22.78
CA ILE A 391 2.73 14.88 -21.39
C ILE A 391 1.45 14.08 -21.20
N VAL A 392 0.31 14.58 -21.68
CA VAL A 392 -0.97 13.85 -21.59
C VAL A 392 -0.88 12.51 -22.31
N ARG A 393 -0.26 12.46 -23.50
CA ARG A 393 -0.03 11.21 -24.25
C ARG A 393 0.90 10.25 -23.49
N LEU A 394 2.00 10.77 -22.93
CA LEU A 394 2.94 10.00 -22.13
C LEU A 394 2.23 9.35 -20.93
N ARG A 395 1.47 10.14 -20.17
CA ARG A 395 0.72 9.69 -19.00
C ARG A 395 -0.33 8.65 -19.34
N ARG A 396 -1.06 8.81 -20.45
CA ARG A 396 -2.01 7.80 -20.94
C ARG A 396 -1.31 6.49 -21.31
N ARG A 397 -0.19 6.56 -22.03
CA ARG A 397 0.59 5.37 -22.44
C ARG A 397 1.15 4.60 -21.24
N ARG A 398 1.60 5.31 -20.21
CA ARG A 398 2.26 4.75 -19.02
C ARG A 398 1.33 4.52 -17.82
N GLY A 399 0.04 4.83 -17.94
CA GLY A 399 -0.93 4.73 -16.84
C GLY A 399 -1.28 3.31 -16.39
N ASN A 400 -0.90 2.28 -17.13
CA ASN A 400 -1.19 0.87 -16.79
C ASN A 400 -0.04 0.16 -16.05
N HIS A 401 1.05 0.86 -15.72
CA HIS A 401 2.23 0.35 -14.99
C HIS A 401 2.93 -0.87 -15.62
N ARG A 402 2.57 -1.27 -16.86
CA ARG A 402 3.16 -2.43 -17.57
C ARG A 402 4.50 -2.14 -18.23
N TRP A 403 4.93 -0.89 -18.22
CA TRP A 403 6.20 -0.45 -18.77
C TRP A 403 7.35 -0.73 -17.80
N ALA A 404 8.54 -1.00 -18.32
CA ALA A 404 9.74 -1.21 -17.54
C ALA A 404 10.39 0.13 -17.19
N MET A 405 10.82 0.28 -15.94
CA MET A 405 11.77 1.34 -15.59
C MET A 405 13.05 1.01 -16.37
N GLY A 406 13.57 1.96 -17.17
CA GLY A 406 14.88 1.77 -17.80
C GLY A 406 15.96 1.59 -16.72
N GLU A 407 17.14 1.10 -17.10
CA GLU A 407 18.30 1.02 -16.20
C GLU A 407 18.67 2.43 -15.70
N ALA A 408 18.09 2.83 -14.57
CA ALA A 408 18.39 4.07 -13.90
C ALA A 408 17.88 4.02 -12.45
N PHE A 409 18.27 2.99 -11.69
CA PHE A 409 18.45 3.02 -10.24
C PHE A 409 19.43 1.94 -9.80
#